data_AF-A0A1I0S8Q1-F1
#
_entry.id   AF-A0A1I0S8Q1-F1
#
_cell.length_a   1.000
_cell.length_b   1.000
_cell.length_c   1.000
_cell.angle_alpha   90.00
_cell.angle_beta   90.00
_cell.angle_gamma   90.00
#
_symmetry.space_group_name_H-M   'P 1'
#
loop_
_entity.id
_entity.type
_entity.pdbx_description
1 polymer ?
#
loop_
_entity_poly.entity_id
_entity_poly.type
_entity_poly.pdbx_seq_one_letter_code
_entity_poly.pdbx_strand_id
1 'polypeptide(L)'
;MNKLYTGALLGLAIAASSCGSKKIKIESINNRQQLDSVIALLPKTQVKVDSIPVRVLYMHLKGDFTFYGQPVKEFSIQTKDEQLQACTFDIEKGASDVLQQLENENGTGFKEYSNPILSWSTLPKKIQFSVQDFDGDLLTLSNKEKAAISLYFNNPVNNRITNIYKEIPPVTTTNDYQLEVDNSECGYRLYVNDFLVIDHAGARTLGVTADINPYLVKGKQQKVTVELLPGNDYDGNPRNRLHLESVVHVALKKSSKRSMFSSVVFDFRTPNADSMVREDAHSSRYIRASKFYGQLSAKVDHPFETDAVPYELPCYAAAVTDIRTIPDAKEKILAHYRKLQQAYLEKDSLQLEKLLYPLEKNLQTAWYWSKPIDGQTRWTNIMDKAREARDVKLEENVVLYTTPDGHFAKLLPAVYNKNPAFYLSKEDGFYPLDYYVNIDKNGDVQFAID
;
A
#
# COMPACT_ATOMS: atom_id res chain seq x y z
N MET A 1 -48.26 6.89 -51.24
CA MET A 1 -47.74 5.68 -51.90
C MET A 1 -47.22 4.74 -50.83
N ASN A 2 -47.69 3.50 -50.93
CA ASN A 2 -47.14 2.24 -50.43
C ASN A 2 -46.95 1.99 -48.92
N LYS A 3 -48.04 1.42 -48.37
CA LYS A 3 -48.11 0.09 -47.74
C LYS A 3 -47.29 -0.14 -46.47
N LEU A 4 -47.92 0.28 -45.37
CA LEU A 4 -47.91 -0.41 -44.08
C LEU A 4 -48.85 -1.63 -44.12
N TYR A 5 -48.52 -2.65 -43.30
CA TYR A 5 -49.33 -3.79 -42.81
C TYR A 5 -49.36 -5.12 -43.57
N THR A 6 -48.65 -6.09 -42.99
CA THR A 6 -49.09 -7.44 -42.57
C THR A 6 -47.98 -8.01 -41.66
N GLY A 7 -48.20 -8.63 -40.49
CA GLY A 7 -49.41 -9.01 -39.78
C GLY A 7 -49.09 -9.65 -38.41
N ALA A 8 -50.16 -10.05 -37.70
CA ALA A 8 -50.25 -10.89 -36.49
C ALA A 8 -49.61 -10.31 -35.21
N LEU A 9 -50.31 -9.81 -34.18
CA LEU A 9 -51.60 -10.13 -33.57
C LEU A 9 -51.64 -11.52 -32.90
N LEU A 10 -51.31 -11.57 -31.61
CA LEU A 10 -51.89 -12.45 -30.57
C LEU A 10 -51.30 -11.97 -29.23
N GLY A 11 -52.01 -11.60 -28.17
CA GLY A 11 -53.43 -11.68 -27.85
C GLY A 11 -53.49 -11.86 -26.33
N LEU A 12 -53.76 -10.78 -25.59
CA LEU A 12 -54.14 -10.88 -24.18
C LEU A 12 -55.60 -10.44 -24.06
N ALA A 13 -56.47 -11.45 -23.99
CA ALA A 13 -57.71 -11.31 -23.27
C ALA A 13 -57.37 -11.12 -21.79
N ILE A 14 -58.04 -10.17 -21.13
CA ILE A 14 -58.90 -10.47 -19.99
C ILE A 14 -59.82 -9.27 -19.79
N ALA A 15 -61.09 -9.62 -19.62
CA ALA A 15 -62.22 -8.74 -19.41
C ALA A 15 -62.59 -8.66 -17.92
N ALA A 16 -63.48 -7.71 -17.65
CA ALA A 16 -64.34 -7.53 -16.49
C ALA A 16 -63.66 -6.89 -15.26
N SER A 17 -64.24 -5.93 -14.55
CA SER A 17 -65.61 -5.35 -14.47
C SER A 17 -65.49 -4.16 -13.50
N SER A 18 -66.32 -3.11 -13.41
CA SER A 18 -67.72 -2.86 -13.76
C SER A 18 -67.97 -1.35 -13.66
N CYS A 19 -69.05 -0.89 -14.33
CA CYS A 19 -69.64 0.46 -14.34
C CYS A 19 -68.99 1.50 -15.28
N GLY A 20 -69.60 1.65 -16.45
CA GLY A 20 -69.34 2.74 -17.40
C GLY A 20 -68.49 2.34 -18.61
N SER A 21 -68.82 1.24 -19.30
CA SER A 21 -68.06 0.78 -20.48
C SER A 21 -68.23 1.72 -21.68
N LYS A 22 -67.47 2.81 -21.72
CA LYS A 22 -67.05 3.39 -23.01
C LYS A 22 -66.10 2.38 -23.66
N LYS A 23 -66.60 1.60 -24.60
CA LYS A 23 -65.74 0.84 -25.51
C LYS A 23 -64.96 1.85 -26.34
N ILE A 24 -63.69 2.08 -26.00
CA ILE A 24 -62.81 2.88 -26.83
C ILE A 24 -62.31 1.98 -27.95
N LYS A 25 -62.85 2.16 -29.16
CA LYS A 25 -62.31 1.51 -30.35
C LYS A 25 -60.95 2.15 -30.64
N ILE A 26 -59.85 1.42 -30.47
CA ILE A 26 -58.46 1.87 -30.66
C ILE A 26 -58.12 1.98 -32.17
N GLU A 27 -59.12 2.21 -33.02
CA GLU A 27 -58.97 2.37 -34.46
C GLU A 27 -58.87 3.87 -34.84
N SER A 28 -58.85 4.79 -33.87
CA SER A 28 -58.95 6.24 -34.09
C SER A 28 -58.03 7.07 -33.18
N ILE A 29 -56.89 6.53 -32.76
CA ILE A 29 -55.84 7.31 -32.10
C ILE A 29 -54.91 7.83 -33.19
N ASN A 30 -55.08 9.10 -33.55
CA ASN A 30 -54.32 9.72 -34.64
C ASN A 30 -53.19 10.62 -34.13
N ASN A 31 -53.16 10.90 -32.83
CA ASN A 31 -52.12 11.71 -32.20
C ASN A 31 -51.89 11.34 -30.72
N ARG A 32 -50.80 11.87 -30.18
CA ARG A 32 -50.26 11.55 -28.84
C ARG A 32 -51.23 11.87 -27.70
N GLN A 33 -51.90 13.02 -27.74
CA GLN A 33 -52.86 13.44 -26.70
C GLN A 33 -54.04 12.47 -26.54
N GLN A 34 -54.47 11.85 -27.64
CA GLN A 34 -55.54 10.84 -27.61
C GLN A 34 -55.07 9.53 -26.97
N LEU A 35 -53.80 9.14 -27.16
CA LEU A 35 -53.21 7.97 -26.52
C LEU A 35 -53.07 8.16 -25.01
N ASP A 36 -52.57 9.33 -24.60
CA ASP A 36 -52.36 9.66 -23.19
C ASP A 36 -53.70 9.72 -22.42
N SER A 37 -54.76 10.17 -23.09
CA SER A 37 -56.14 10.17 -22.55
C SER A 37 -56.72 8.76 -22.38
N VAL A 38 -56.29 7.77 -23.18
CA VAL A 38 -56.70 6.36 -23.05
C VAL A 38 -55.91 5.68 -21.94
N ILE A 39 -54.62 5.96 -21.83
CA ILE A 39 -53.74 5.43 -20.78
C ILE A 39 -54.20 5.91 -19.39
N ALA A 40 -54.64 7.17 -19.28
CA ALA A 40 -55.19 7.73 -18.05
C ALA A 40 -56.48 7.04 -17.55
N LEU A 41 -57.19 6.32 -18.42
CA LEU A 41 -58.44 5.60 -18.10
C LEU A 41 -58.20 4.14 -17.68
N LEU A 42 -56.96 3.65 -17.73
CA LEU A 42 -56.63 2.29 -17.28
C LEU A 42 -56.58 2.26 -15.74
N PRO A 43 -57.30 1.32 -15.08
CA PRO A 43 -57.31 1.26 -13.62
C PRO A 43 -55.91 0.96 -13.11
N LYS A 44 -55.34 1.89 -12.34
CA LYS A 44 -54.09 1.69 -11.62
C LYS A 44 -54.35 0.72 -10.47
N THR A 45 -54.10 -0.57 -10.66
CA THR A 45 -54.12 -1.54 -9.57
C THR A 45 -52.97 -1.23 -8.61
N GLN A 46 -53.32 -0.91 -7.35
CA GLN A 46 -52.38 -0.88 -6.24
C GLN A 46 -51.76 -2.27 -6.05
N VAL A 47 -50.44 -2.37 -6.13
CA VAL A 47 -49.71 -3.54 -5.63
C VAL A 47 -49.51 -3.33 -4.14
N LYS A 48 -50.10 -4.21 -3.35
CA LYS A 48 -49.85 -4.35 -1.91
C LYS A 48 -48.60 -5.23 -1.75
N VAL A 49 -47.62 -4.76 -0.97
CA VAL A 49 -46.44 -5.55 -0.62
C VAL A 49 -46.64 -6.04 0.81
N ASP A 50 -46.82 -7.34 0.99
CA ASP A 50 -46.71 -8.00 2.30
C ASP A 50 -45.22 -8.22 2.61
N SER A 51 -44.85 -7.84 3.83
CA SER A 51 -43.50 -7.93 4.40
C SER A 51 -42.96 -9.37 4.47
N ILE A 52 -41.62 -9.56 4.38
CA ILE A 52 -40.74 -10.04 5.48
C ILE A 52 -39.27 -9.58 5.20
N PRO A 53 -38.25 -9.72 6.09
CA PRO A 53 -37.54 -8.58 6.67
C PRO A 53 -36.03 -8.56 6.36
N VAL A 54 -35.54 -7.42 5.87
CA VAL A 54 -34.25 -6.75 6.16
C VAL A 54 -34.19 -5.67 5.08
N ARG A 55 -34.27 -4.40 5.50
CA ARG A 55 -34.44 -3.24 4.61
C ARG A 55 -33.16 -3.02 3.79
N VAL A 56 -33.17 -3.44 2.53
CA VAL A 56 -32.11 -3.13 1.56
C VAL A 56 -32.75 -2.55 0.32
N LEU A 57 -32.23 -1.41 -0.14
CA LEU A 57 -32.69 -0.73 -1.33
C LEU A 57 -31.58 -0.72 -2.39
N TYR A 58 -31.91 -1.26 -3.56
CA TYR A 58 -31.08 -1.24 -4.77
C TYR A 58 -31.76 -0.36 -5.81
N MET A 59 -31.07 0.67 -6.34
CA MET A 59 -31.58 1.47 -7.47
C MET A 59 -30.70 1.33 -8.71
N HIS A 60 -31.38 1.05 -9.82
CA HIS A 60 -30.80 0.97 -11.15
C HIS A 60 -31.35 2.11 -11.99
N LEU A 61 -30.48 3.00 -12.46
CA LEU A 61 -30.83 4.14 -13.30
C LEU A 61 -30.18 3.97 -14.66
N LYS A 62 -30.96 4.13 -15.71
CA LYS A 62 -30.61 3.76 -17.08
C LYS A 62 -30.86 4.96 -17.99
N GLY A 63 -29.83 5.48 -18.67
CA GLY A 63 -29.99 6.59 -19.63
C GLY A 63 -28.78 7.51 -19.81
N ASP A 64 -28.89 8.42 -20.77
CA ASP A 64 -27.92 9.48 -21.05
C ASP A 64 -28.06 10.58 -19.97
N PHE A 65 -27.14 10.61 -18.99
CA PHE A 65 -27.00 11.66 -17.99
C PHE A 65 -26.39 12.94 -18.58
N THR A 66 -26.94 13.39 -19.70
CA THR A 66 -26.88 14.77 -20.15
C THR A 66 -28.30 15.29 -20.20
N PHE A 67 -28.50 16.50 -19.68
CA PHE A 67 -29.75 17.20 -19.77
C PHE A 67 -29.63 18.19 -20.94
N TYR A 68 -30.25 17.88 -22.10
CA TYR A 68 -30.08 18.55 -23.40
C TYR A 68 -28.63 18.61 -23.94
N GLY A 69 -27.88 17.53 -23.83
CA GLY A 69 -26.49 17.49 -24.32
C GLY A 69 -25.49 18.24 -23.44
N GLN A 70 -25.94 18.81 -22.32
CA GLN A 70 -25.06 19.25 -21.24
C GLN A 70 -24.99 18.17 -20.16
N PRO A 71 -23.80 17.73 -19.72
CA PRO A 71 -23.67 16.67 -18.72
C PRO A 71 -24.41 17.04 -17.44
N VAL A 72 -25.21 16.08 -16.94
CA VAL A 72 -25.81 16.13 -15.61
C VAL A 72 -24.66 16.21 -14.63
N LYS A 73 -24.58 17.32 -13.90
CA LYS A 73 -23.50 17.55 -12.93
C LYS A 73 -23.83 16.95 -11.57
N GLU A 74 -25.11 16.75 -11.24
CA GLU A 74 -25.56 16.26 -9.92
C GLU A 74 -26.84 15.41 -10.02
N PHE A 75 -26.93 14.38 -9.17
CA PHE A 75 -28.03 13.39 -9.12
C PHE A 75 -28.45 13.09 -7.67
N SER A 76 -29.73 12.84 -7.38
CA SER A 76 -30.20 12.55 -6.01
C SER A 76 -31.33 11.50 -5.92
N ILE A 77 -31.36 10.77 -4.81
CA ILE A 77 -32.33 9.74 -4.43
C ILE A 77 -32.82 10.04 -3.01
N GLN A 78 -34.11 9.78 -2.71
CA GLN A 78 -34.62 9.82 -1.33
C GLN A 78 -35.28 8.51 -0.91
N THR A 79 -34.90 8.02 0.27
CA THR A 79 -35.72 7.10 1.07
C THR A 79 -35.76 7.58 2.52
N LYS A 80 -36.91 7.36 3.17
CA LYS A 80 -37.16 7.90 4.51
C LYS A 80 -36.43 7.14 5.60
N ASP A 81 -36.29 5.82 5.47
CA ASP A 81 -35.77 4.94 6.53
C ASP A 81 -35.01 3.71 5.98
N GLU A 82 -34.35 3.83 4.83
CA GLU A 82 -33.67 2.72 4.14
C GLU A 82 -32.21 3.07 3.80
N GLN A 83 -31.31 2.10 3.97
CA GLN A 83 -29.90 2.24 3.57
C GLN A 83 -29.78 2.02 2.06
N LEU A 84 -29.32 3.04 1.34
CA LEU A 84 -28.91 2.94 -0.05
C LEU A 84 -27.60 2.14 -0.11
N GLN A 85 -27.66 0.89 -0.56
CA GLN A 85 -26.44 0.08 -0.71
C GLN A 85 -25.74 0.30 -2.06
N ALA A 86 -26.47 0.73 -3.11
CA ALA A 86 -25.92 0.89 -4.45
C ALA A 86 -26.71 1.91 -5.30
N CYS A 87 -25.99 2.65 -6.15
CA CYS A 87 -26.54 3.53 -7.19
C CYS A 87 -25.63 3.44 -8.44
N THR A 88 -26.21 3.39 -9.64
CA THR A 88 -25.49 3.14 -10.90
C THR A 88 -25.85 4.15 -11.99
N PHE A 89 -24.89 4.52 -12.84
CA PHE A 89 -25.02 5.44 -14.00
C PHE A 89 -24.46 4.79 -15.27
N ASP A 90 -24.91 5.20 -16.46
CA ASP A 90 -24.68 4.50 -17.74
C ASP A 90 -23.80 5.25 -18.77
N ILE A 91 -23.28 6.46 -18.51
CA ILE A 91 -22.35 7.17 -19.45
C ILE A 91 -21.26 8.05 -18.80
N GLU A 92 -20.11 8.13 -19.47
CA GLU A 92 -18.82 8.66 -18.99
C GLU A 92 -18.72 10.20 -18.87
N LYS A 93 -19.40 10.95 -19.75
CA LYS A 93 -19.03 12.36 -20.02
C LYS A 93 -19.39 13.35 -18.90
N GLY A 94 -20.29 12.98 -17.99
CA GLY A 94 -20.57 13.72 -16.75
C GLY A 94 -19.98 13.06 -15.50
N ALA A 95 -19.75 11.74 -15.54
CA ALA A 95 -19.21 10.99 -14.43
C ALA A 95 -17.74 11.37 -14.16
N SER A 96 -16.93 11.58 -15.20
CA SER A 96 -15.51 11.93 -15.05
C SER A 96 -15.32 13.27 -14.33
N ASP A 97 -16.09 14.30 -14.66
CA ASP A 97 -15.97 15.63 -14.03
C ASP A 97 -16.43 15.60 -12.57
N VAL A 98 -17.50 14.83 -12.27
CA VAL A 98 -18.00 14.63 -10.91
C VAL A 98 -17.01 13.83 -10.07
N LEU A 99 -16.42 12.77 -10.62
CA LEU A 99 -15.39 11.98 -9.96
C LEU A 99 -14.12 12.81 -9.74
N GLN A 100 -13.68 13.58 -10.73
CA GLN A 100 -12.51 14.45 -10.62
C GLN A 100 -12.72 15.58 -9.62
N GLN A 101 -13.92 16.15 -9.53
CA GLN A 101 -14.25 17.13 -8.50
C GLN A 101 -14.28 16.49 -7.11
N LEU A 102 -14.85 15.30 -6.96
CA LEU A 102 -14.82 14.54 -5.71
C LEU A 102 -13.40 14.16 -5.29
N GLU A 103 -12.52 13.82 -6.23
CA GLU A 103 -11.09 13.58 -5.99
C GLU A 103 -10.33 14.83 -5.56
N ASN A 104 -10.62 15.98 -6.19
CA ASN A 104 -10.00 17.25 -5.87
C ASN A 104 -10.44 17.76 -4.49
N GLU A 105 -11.69 17.50 -4.09
CA GLU A 105 -12.25 17.94 -2.81
C GLU A 105 -11.95 16.97 -1.65
N ASN A 106 -11.79 15.67 -1.91
CA ASN A 106 -11.69 14.63 -0.86
C ASN A 106 -10.41 13.76 -0.94
N GLY A 107 -9.52 14.00 -1.91
CA GLY A 107 -8.30 13.22 -2.16
C GLY A 107 -8.47 12.15 -3.25
N THR A 108 -7.35 11.75 -3.90
CA THR A 108 -7.35 10.76 -4.98
C THR A 108 -7.35 9.32 -4.45
N GLY A 109 -8.20 8.46 -5.04
CA GLY A 109 -8.39 7.06 -4.61
C GLY A 109 -9.21 6.17 -5.54
N PHE A 110 -9.53 6.60 -6.78
CA PHE A 110 -10.23 5.74 -7.73
C PHE A 110 -9.23 4.82 -8.44
N LYS A 111 -9.52 3.52 -8.48
CA LYS A 111 -8.92 2.59 -9.44
C LYS A 111 -10.01 1.82 -10.16
N GLU A 112 -9.99 1.90 -11.48
CA GLU A 112 -10.50 0.85 -12.35
C GLU A 112 -9.62 -0.40 -12.22
N TYR A 113 -10.29 -1.56 -12.18
CA TYR A 113 -9.76 -2.93 -12.19
C TYR A 113 -9.02 -3.46 -10.93
N SER A 114 -9.73 -4.39 -10.28
CA SER A 114 -9.31 -5.42 -9.31
C SER A 114 -8.47 -4.98 -8.11
N ASN A 115 -9.20 -4.64 -7.03
CA ASN A 115 -8.84 -4.35 -5.62
C ASN A 115 -7.87 -3.15 -5.42
N PRO A 116 -8.02 -2.26 -4.40
CA PRO A 116 -8.81 -2.32 -3.16
C PRO A 116 -9.59 -1.02 -2.82
N ILE A 117 -10.25 -1.10 -1.66
CA ILE A 117 -10.78 -0.15 -0.68
C ILE A 117 -10.11 1.26 -0.60
N LEU A 118 -10.87 2.32 -0.21
CA LEU A 118 -10.64 3.31 0.91
C LEU A 118 -11.29 4.71 0.64
N SER A 119 -11.50 5.67 1.56
CA SER A 119 -11.69 5.80 3.03
C SER A 119 -12.01 7.29 3.34
N TRP A 120 -12.59 7.62 4.50
CA TRP A 120 -13.50 8.76 4.69
C TRP A 120 -12.90 9.91 5.50
N SER A 121 -13.21 11.13 5.05
CA SER A 121 -13.10 12.33 5.87
C SER A 121 -14.27 13.29 5.70
N THR A 122 -15.52 12.80 5.80
CA THR A 122 -16.65 13.71 5.99
C THR A 122 -17.70 13.16 6.96
N LEU A 123 -18.01 13.98 7.97
CA LEU A 123 -19.28 13.94 8.70
C LEU A 123 -20.45 13.85 7.70
N PRO A 124 -21.61 13.28 8.08
CA PRO A 124 -22.78 13.24 7.21
C PRO A 124 -23.11 14.66 6.73
N LYS A 125 -22.81 14.97 5.48
CA LYS A 125 -23.35 16.15 4.84
C LYS A 125 -24.63 15.72 4.14
N LYS A 126 -25.74 16.29 4.59
CA LYS A 126 -26.94 16.42 3.77
C LYS A 126 -26.53 17.23 2.55
N ILE A 127 -26.44 16.59 1.40
CA ILE A 127 -26.23 17.29 0.14
C ILE A 127 -27.59 17.30 -0.57
N GLN A 128 -28.19 18.48 -0.64
CA GLN A 128 -29.44 18.73 -1.34
C GLN A 128 -29.12 19.24 -2.73
N PHE A 129 -29.61 18.54 -3.75
CA PHE A 129 -29.63 19.06 -5.11
C PHE A 129 -31.07 19.22 -5.56
N SER A 130 -31.40 20.44 -5.94
CA SER A 130 -32.67 20.81 -6.55
C SER A 130 -32.33 21.29 -7.94
N VAL A 131 -32.58 20.47 -8.96
CA VAL A 131 -32.61 20.96 -10.34
C VAL A 131 -34.03 21.48 -10.56
N GLN A 132 -34.16 22.78 -10.77
CA GLN A 132 -35.42 23.36 -11.23
C GLN A 132 -35.68 22.90 -12.66
N ASP A 133 -36.94 22.54 -12.91
CA ASP A 133 -37.47 22.08 -14.19
C ASP A 133 -36.87 22.85 -15.36
N PHE A 134 -36.51 22.10 -16.40
CA PHE A 134 -36.17 22.68 -17.67
C PHE A 134 -36.98 21.97 -18.75
N ASP A 135 -37.73 22.78 -19.47
CA ASP A 135 -38.64 22.41 -20.55
C ASP A 135 -37.86 22.15 -21.84
N GLY A 136 -37.98 20.95 -22.42
CA GLY A 136 -37.44 20.64 -23.75
C GLY A 136 -37.52 19.15 -24.14
N ASP A 137 -37.37 18.83 -25.42
CA ASP A 137 -37.81 17.55 -25.97
C ASP A 137 -36.76 16.40 -25.98
N LEU A 138 -37.28 15.16 -25.91
CA LEU A 138 -36.67 13.98 -25.27
C LEU A 138 -36.20 12.88 -26.27
N LEU A 139 -35.58 13.25 -27.41
CA LEU A 139 -35.48 12.33 -28.57
C LEU A 139 -34.09 12.00 -29.13
N THR A 140 -32.98 12.29 -28.45
CA THR A 140 -31.65 11.84 -28.92
C THR A 140 -30.85 11.17 -27.82
N LEU A 141 -31.02 9.85 -27.70
CA LEU A 141 -29.97 8.84 -27.91
C LEU A 141 -30.37 7.53 -27.23
N SER A 142 -31.07 6.72 -28.00
CA SER A 142 -31.25 5.29 -27.76
C SER A 142 -29.99 4.52 -28.19
N ASN A 143 -29.79 3.36 -27.55
CA ASN A 143 -28.96 2.21 -27.99
C ASN A 143 -27.45 2.19 -27.69
N LYS A 144 -27.06 1.58 -26.56
CA LYS A 144 -26.59 0.17 -26.43
C LYS A 144 -25.84 0.01 -25.10
N GLU A 145 -26.44 -0.63 -24.10
CA GLU A 145 -26.20 -2.04 -23.75
C GLU A 145 -24.76 -2.39 -23.35
N LYS A 146 -24.58 -2.47 -22.02
CA LYS A 146 -23.51 -3.14 -21.25
C LYS A 146 -22.19 -2.38 -21.10
N ALA A 147 -22.19 -1.40 -20.21
CA ALA A 147 -21.00 -1.06 -19.43
C ALA A 147 -21.38 -1.09 -17.94
N ALA A 148 -20.53 -1.68 -17.10
CA ALA A 148 -20.73 -1.78 -15.66
C ALA A 148 -19.45 -1.32 -14.97
N ILE A 149 -19.57 -0.39 -14.03
CA ILE A 149 -18.50 -0.04 -13.11
C ILE A 149 -19.00 -0.28 -11.69
N SER A 150 -18.23 -1.06 -10.94
CA SER A 150 -18.46 -1.39 -9.53
C SER A 150 -17.39 -0.69 -8.70
N LEU A 151 -17.80 0.04 -7.65
CA LEU A 151 -16.86 0.66 -6.72
C LEU A 151 -17.18 0.19 -5.30
N TYR A 152 -16.13 -0.22 -4.59
CA TYR A 152 -16.19 -0.78 -3.24
C TYR A 152 -15.56 0.23 -2.26
N PHE A 153 -16.22 0.45 -1.12
CA PHE A 153 -15.71 1.30 -0.05
C PHE A 153 -15.60 0.51 1.25
N ASN A 154 -14.51 0.69 2.01
CA ASN A 154 -14.51 0.33 3.44
C ASN A 154 -14.59 1.59 4.30
N ASN A 155 -15.05 1.37 5.53
CA ASN A 155 -14.98 2.36 6.60
C ASN A 155 -13.54 2.79 6.90
N PRO A 156 -13.33 4.07 7.25
CA PRO A 156 -12.06 4.48 7.83
C PRO A 156 -11.96 3.82 9.19
N VAL A 157 -10.81 3.23 9.46
CA VAL A 157 -10.43 3.06 10.85
C VAL A 157 -9.87 4.42 11.26
N ASN A 158 -10.67 5.27 11.91
CA ASN A 158 -10.21 6.59 12.38
C ASN A 158 -9.26 6.39 13.57
N ASN A 159 -8.02 6.06 13.27
CA ASN A 159 -6.98 5.80 14.24
C ASN A 159 -5.74 6.64 13.93
N ARG A 160 -4.75 6.61 14.81
CA ARG A 160 -3.57 7.46 14.68
C ARG A 160 -2.75 7.10 13.44
N ILE A 161 -2.63 5.82 13.11
CA ILE A 161 -1.84 5.34 11.95
C ILE A 161 -2.45 5.79 10.62
N THR A 162 -3.78 5.69 10.47
CA THR A 162 -4.47 6.13 9.25
C THR A 162 -4.46 7.64 9.07
N ASN A 163 -4.20 8.40 10.13
CA ASN A 163 -4.15 9.86 10.11
C ASN A 163 -2.73 10.44 9.95
N ILE A 164 -1.68 9.62 9.93
CA ILE A 164 -0.28 10.09 9.82
C ILE A 164 -0.07 10.96 8.58
N TYR A 165 -0.75 10.68 7.46
CA TYR A 165 -0.63 11.45 6.22
C TYR A 165 -0.84 12.97 6.42
N LYS A 166 -1.64 13.37 7.41
CA LYS A 166 -1.90 14.79 7.76
C LYS A 166 -0.69 15.46 8.38
N GLU A 167 0.22 14.69 8.96
CA GLU A 167 1.44 15.16 9.62
C GLU A 167 2.65 15.21 8.67
N ILE A 168 2.55 14.59 7.48
CA ILE A 168 3.65 14.52 6.52
C ILE A 168 3.71 15.83 5.73
N PRO A 169 4.82 16.59 5.80
CA PRO A 169 4.91 17.84 5.08
C PRO A 169 4.96 17.60 3.55
N PRO A 170 4.39 18.50 2.74
CA PRO A 170 4.36 18.36 1.30
C PRO A 170 5.76 18.49 0.67
N VAL A 171 6.11 17.58 -0.23
CA VAL A 171 7.38 17.56 -0.96
C VAL A 171 7.18 17.63 -2.47
N THR A 172 8.14 18.27 -3.15
CA THR A 172 8.17 18.36 -4.61
C THR A 172 8.81 17.14 -5.27
N THR A 173 9.60 16.36 -4.53
CA THR A 173 10.33 15.17 -4.98
C THR A 173 10.09 13.99 -4.05
N THR A 174 9.63 12.87 -4.59
CA THR A 174 9.45 11.59 -3.89
C THR A 174 10.27 10.53 -4.63
N ASN A 175 11.49 10.28 -4.14
CA ASN A 175 12.36 9.28 -4.72
C ASN A 175 12.44 8.08 -3.80
N ASP A 176 12.43 6.91 -4.43
CA ASP A 176 12.58 5.62 -3.78
C ASP A 176 13.99 5.12 -4.10
N TYR A 177 14.70 4.68 -3.07
CA TYR A 177 16.09 4.26 -3.13
C TYR A 177 16.19 2.80 -2.74
N GLN A 178 16.75 1.99 -3.64
CA GLN A 178 16.90 0.55 -3.44
C GLN A 178 18.33 0.13 -3.75
N LEU A 179 18.96 -0.57 -2.81
CA LEU A 179 20.24 -1.23 -3.02
C LEU A 179 20.02 -2.57 -3.72
N GLU A 180 20.96 -2.93 -4.58
CA GLU A 180 21.13 -4.26 -5.16
C GLU A 180 22.55 -4.73 -4.85
N VAL A 181 22.68 -5.94 -4.32
CA VAL A 181 23.95 -6.48 -3.84
C VAL A 181 24.22 -7.85 -4.43
N ASP A 182 25.42 -7.97 -4.98
CA ASP A 182 26.03 -9.22 -5.41
C ASP A 182 27.28 -9.49 -4.58
N ASN A 183 27.57 -10.76 -4.32
CA ASN A 183 28.78 -11.15 -3.62
C ASN A 183 29.42 -12.41 -4.21
N SER A 184 30.74 -12.52 -4.08
CA SER A 184 31.53 -13.68 -4.51
C SER A 184 32.46 -14.10 -3.37
N GLU A 185 32.55 -15.41 -3.11
CA GLU A 185 33.47 -16.03 -2.13
C GLU A 185 33.55 -15.39 -0.73
N CYS A 186 32.51 -14.68 -0.30
CA CYS A 186 32.40 -14.07 1.04
C CYS A 186 30.94 -13.94 1.44
N GLY A 187 30.65 -13.89 2.74
CA GLY A 187 29.41 -13.27 3.24
C GLY A 187 29.59 -11.75 3.35
N TYR A 188 28.52 -11.03 3.64
CA TYR A 188 28.56 -9.59 3.85
C TYR A 188 27.50 -9.09 4.82
N ARG A 189 27.80 -7.96 5.46
CA ARG A 189 26.83 -7.09 6.10
C ARG A 189 26.87 -5.72 5.46
N LEU A 190 25.70 -5.15 5.23
CA LEU A 190 25.53 -3.86 4.60
C LEU A 190 24.88 -2.90 5.58
N TYR A 191 25.51 -1.74 5.75
CA TYR A 191 25.00 -0.69 6.62
C TYR A 191 24.74 0.58 5.83
N VAL A 192 23.62 1.25 6.09
CA VAL A 192 23.31 2.58 5.56
C VAL A 192 23.21 3.53 6.74
N ASN A 193 24.06 4.56 6.76
CA ASN A 193 24.19 5.47 7.90
C ASN A 193 24.25 4.72 9.23
N ASP A 194 25.06 3.65 9.26
CA ASP A 194 25.33 2.78 10.41
C ASP A 194 24.18 1.85 10.87
N PHE A 195 23.02 1.89 10.21
CA PHE A 195 21.98 0.86 10.37
C PHE A 195 22.31 -0.36 9.53
N LEU A 196 22.36 -1.55 10.14
CA LEU A 196 22.42 -2.83 9.43
C LEU A 196 21.12 -3.03 8.65
N VAL A 197 21.24 -3.07 7.31
CA VAL A 197 20.13 -3.24 6.36
C VAL A 197 20.08 -4.66 5.83
N ILE A 198 21.24 -5.27 5.55
CA ILE A 198 21.34 -6.65 5.03
C ILE A 198 22.41 -7.40 5.82
N ASP A 199 22.09 -8.61 6.28
CA ASP A 199 23.05 -9.58 6.81
C ASP A 199 22.96 -10.89 6.02
N HIS A 200 24.02 -11.21 5.28
CA HIS A 200 24.07 -12.35 4.39
C HIS A 200 25.37 -13.13 4.57
N ALA A 201 25.32 -14.30 5.22
CA ALA A 201 26.53 -15.11 5.47
C ALA A 201 26.92 -16.01 4.27
N GLY A 202 26.03 -16.18 3.29
CA GLY A 202 26.27 -17.03 2.12
C GLY A 202 27.28 -16.42 1.14
N ALA A 203 27.97 -17.27 0.38
CA ALA A 203 28.79 -16.86 -0.76
C ALA A 203 28.01 -17.02 -2.07
N ARG A 204 28.33 -16.20 -3.08
CA ARG A 204 27.80 -16.30 -4.45
C ARG A 204 26.31 -16.01 -4.58
N THR A 205 25.87 -14.91 -4.00
CA THR A 205 24.49 -14.44 -4.14
C THR A 205 24.44 -13.31 -5.15
N LEU A 206 23.36 -13.29 -5.93
CA LEU A 206 23.09 -12.27 -6.94
C LEU A 206 21.73 -11.63 -6.68
N GLY A 207 21.68 -10.31 -6.84
CA GLY A 207 20.44 -9.53 -6.88
C GLY A 207 19.72 -9.43 -5.54
N VAL A 208 20.42 -9.45 -4.41
CA VAL A 208 19.76 -9.18 -3.11
C VAL A 208 19.41 -7.72 -3.05
N THR A 209 18.13 -7.39 -2.88
CA THR A 209 17.67 -6.01 -2.83
C THR A 209 17.23 -5.60 -1.43
N ALA A 210 17.41 -4.32 -1.12
CA ALA A 210 16.84 -3.70 0.08
C ALA A 210 16.47 -2.25 -0.18
N ASP A 211 15.28 -1.86 0.25
CA ASP A 211 14.84 -0.48 0.23
C ASP A 211 15.49 0.29 1.39
N ILE A 212 15.98 1.50 1.12
CA ILE A 212 16.83 2.22 2.09
C ILE A 212 16.30 3.56 2.59
N ASN A 213 15.17 4.03 2.07
CA ASN A 213 14.55 5.30 2.47
C ASN A 213 14.46 5.49 4.00
N PRO A 214 14.04 4.48 4.81
CA PRO A 214 13.95 4.63 6.26
C PRO A 214 15.29 4.86 6.99
N TYR A 215 16.43 4.54 6.36
CA TYR A 215 17.76 4.69 6.95
C TYR A 215 18.48 5.95 6.47
N LEU A 216 17.89 6.71 5.54
CA LEU A 216 18.50 7.95 5.05
C LEU A 216 18.40 9.05 6.10
N VAL A 217 19.48 9.84 6.21
CA VAL A 217 19.51 11.03 7.09
C VAL A 217 19.20 12.28 6.29
N LYS A 218 18.74 13.33 6.98
CA LYS A 218 18.42 14.63 6.36
C LYS A 218 19.62 15.18 5.57
N GLY A 219 19.36 15.71 4.38
CA GLY A 219 20.38 16.26 3.49
C GLY A 219 20.74 15.31 2.34
N LYS A 220 21.88 15.56 1.70
CA LYS A 220 22.32 14.82 0.50
C LYS A 220 23.34 13.73 0.81
N GLN A 221 24.21 13.99 1.79
CA GLN A 221 25.35 13.12 2.09
C GLN A 221 24.87 11.91 2.87
N GLN A 222 25.16 10.74 2.34
CA GLN A 222 24.83 9.46 2.93
C GLN A 222 26.08 8.57 2.91
N LYS A 223 26.07 7.50 3.69
CA LYS A 223 27.18 6.54 3.75
C LYS A 223 26.63 5.13 3.64
N VAL A 224 27.24 4.31 2.79
CA VAL A 224 27.11 2.86 2.84
C VAL A 224 28.41 2.26 3.37
N THR A 225 28.30 1.30 4.28
CA THR A 225 29.44 0.53 4.78
C THR A 225 29.21 -0.93 4.43
N VAL A 226 30.21 -1.55 3.79
CA VAL A 226 30.23 -2.98 3.50
C VAL A 226 31.20 -3.66 4.45
N GLU A 227 30.70 -4.59 5.26
CA GLU A 227 31.53 -5.51 6.03
C GLU A 227 31.60 -6.86 5.31
N LEU A 228 32.77 -7.23 4.81
CA LEU A 228 33.04 -8.54 4.24
C LEU A 228 33.26 -9.55 5.37
N LEU A 229 32.55 -10.68 5.28
CA LEU A 229 32.65 -11.80 6.20
C LEU A 229 33.18 -13.04 5.46
N PRO A 230 33.92 -13.95 6.12
CA PRO A 230 34.27 -15.22 5.51
C PRO A 230 33.01 -15.96 5.05
N GLY A 231 33.00 -16.36 3.78
CA GLY A 231 31.91 -17.16 3.22
C GLY A 231 32.13 -18.66 3.46
N ASN A 232 31.34 -19.46 2.75
CA ASN A 232 31.57 -20.91 2.69
C ASN A 232 32.52 -21.26 1.52
N ASP A 233 33.17 -22.42 1.57
CA ASP A 233 33.86 -23.01 0.42
C ASP A 233 32.87 -23.68 -0.56
N TYR A 234 33.40 -24.28 -1.63
CA TYR A 234 32.59 -24.98 -2.65
C TYR A 234 31.79 -26.16 -2.08
N ASP A 235 32.29 -26.77 -0.99
CA ASP A 235 31.64 -27.90 -0.33
C ASP A 235 30.65 -27.44 0.75
N GLY A 236 30.49 -26.14 0.93
CA GLY A 236 29.59 -25.53 1.91
C GLY A 236 30.17 -25.40 3.32
N ASN A 237 31.46 -25.71 3.53
CA ASN A 237 32.09 -25.54 4.83
C ASN A 237 32.43 -24.07 5.09
N PRO A 238 32.19 -23.55 6.31
CA PRO A 238 32.51 -22.17 6.64
C PRO A 238 34.01 -21.93 6.61
N ARG A 239 34.44 -20.86 5.92
CA ARG A 239 35.82 -20.37 5.97
C ARG A 239 36.01 -19.54 7.23
N ASN A 240 37.23 -19.51 7.77
CA ASN A 240 37.59 -18.64 8.89
C ASN A 240 38.22 -17.30 8.44
N ARG A 241 38.50 -17.15 7.15
CA ARG A 241 39.18 -15.99 6.55
C ARG A 241 38.60 -15.68 5.17
N LEU A 242 38.73 -14.43 4.74
CA LEU A 242 38.34 -13.97 3.41
C LEU A 242 39.16 -14.66 2.32
N HIS A 243 38.46 -15.13 1.30
CA HIS A 243 39.03 -15.77 0.12
C HIS A 243 39.68 -14.72 -0.81
N LEU A 244 40.54 -15.19 -1.71
CA LEU A 244 41.22 -14.31 -2.66
C LEU A 244 40.24 -13.66 -3.64
N GLU A 245 39.06 -14.25 -3.86
CA GLU A 245 38.01 -13.70 -4.73
C GLU A 245 36.86 -13.07 -3.95
N SER A 246 37.06 -12.79 -2.64
CA SER A 246 36.05 -12.16 -1.80
C SER A 246 35.75 -10.73 -2.27
N VAL A 247 34.60 -10.56 -2.92
CA VAL A 247 34.15 -9.28 -3.48
C VAL A 247 32.67 -9.09 -3.18
N VAL A 248 32.30 -7.86 -2.87
CA VAL A 248 30.90 -7.40 -2.81
C VAL A 248 30.73 -6.25 -3.79
N HIS A 249 29.68 -6.32 -4.59
CA HIS A 249 29.24 -5.29 -5.53
C HIS A 249 27.91 -4.75 -5.04
N VAL A 250 27.82 -3.44 -4.86
CA VAL A 250 26.63 -2.73 -4.39
C VAL A 250 26.26 -1.68 -5.42
N ALA A 251 25.04 -1.74 -5.94
CA ALA A 251 24.47 -0.71 -6.79
C ALA A 251 23.28 -0.05 -6.08
N LEU A 252 23.20 1.28 -6.13
CA LEU A 252 22.06 2.02 -5.65
C LEU A 252 21.21 2.48 -6.82
N LYS A 253 19.96 2.05 -6.87
CA LYS A 253 18.96 2.49 -7.85
C LYS A 253 18.05 3.52 -7.22
N LYS A 254 17.75 4.56 -7.99
CA LYS A 254 16.77 5.59 -7.67
C LYS A 254 15.61 5.48 -8.64
N SER A 255 14.40 5.32 -8.15
CA SER A 255 13.18 5.45 -8.92
C SER A 255 12.36 6.64 -8.41
N SER A 256 11.47 7.16 -9.25
CA SER A 256 10.52 8.19 -8.84
C SER A 256 9.19 7.92 -9.51
N LYS A 257 8.09 8.32 -8.87
CA LYS A 257 6.74 8.19 -9.46
C LYS A 257 6.58 8.93 -10.81
N ARG A 258 7.51 9.83 -11.15
CA ARG A 258 7.52 10.64 -12.38
C ARG A 258 8.40 10.06 -13.49
N SER A 259 9.18 9.01 -13.23
CA SER A 259 10.11 8.41 -14.19
C SER A 259 9.95 6.90 -14.23
N MET A 260 9.78 6.32 -15.42
CA MET A 260 9.77 4.87 -15.62
C MET A 260 11.18 4.26 -15.56
N PHE A 261 12.23 5.08 -15.54
CA PHE A 261 13.62 4.63 -15.51
C PHE A 261 14.18 4.75 -14.09
N SER A 262 14.81 3.67 -13.62
CA SER A 262 15.61 3.68 -12.40
C SER A 262 17.03 4.13 -12.74
N SER A 263 17.42 5.33 -12.33
CA SER A 263 18.80 5.79 -12.50
C SER A 263 19.71 5.15 -11.45
N VAL A 264 20.89 4.70 -11.86
CA VAL A 264 21.94 4.26 -10.93
C VAL A 264 22.56 5.50 -10.28
N VAL A 265 22.48 5.59 -8.95
CA VAL A 265 23.07 6.67 -8.14
C VAL A 265 24.56 6.41 -7.93
N PHE A 266 24.91 5.18 -7.55
CA PHE A 266 26.29 4.71 -7.49
C PHE A 266 26.36 3.22 -7.84
N ASP A 267 27.54 2.82 -8.29
CA ASP A 267 27.94 1.44 -8.54
C ASP A 267 29.31 1.25 -7.89
N PHE A 268 29.34 0.53 -6.77
CA PHE A 268 30.50 0.37 -5.90
C PHE A 268 30.91 -1.10 -5.81
N ARG A 269 32.21 -1.35 -5.95
CA ARG A 269 32.81 -2.69 -5.72
C ARG A 269 33.89 -2.59 -4.67
N THR A 270 33.93 -3.57 -3.77
CA THR A 270 34.99 -3.66 -2.76
C THR A 270 36.37 -3.73 -3.42
N PRO A 271 37.40 -3.03 -2.89
CA PRO A 271 38.70 -2.94 -3.53
C PRO A 271 39.39 -4.28 -3.79
N ASN A 272 39.96 -4.41 -4.98
CA ASN A 272 40.89 -5.47 -5.35
C ASN A 272 42.33 -4.94 -5.39
N ALA A 273 43.30 -5.84 -5.22
CA ALA A 273 44.72 -5.59 -5.40
C ALA A 273 45.31 -6.63 -6.37
N ASP A 274 46.19 -6.19 -7.25
CA ASP A 274 46.94 -7.11 -8.11
C ASP A 274 47.93 -7.86 -7.22
N SER A 275 47.77 -9.17 -7.15
CA SER A 275 48.58 -10.07 -6.33
C SER A 275 49.33 -11.03 -7.22
N MET A 276 50.62 -11.20 -6.95
CA MET A 276 51.43 -12.19 -7.64
C MET A 276 51.40 -13.48 -6.81
N VAL A 277 50.73 -14.51 -7.34
CA VAL A 277 50.71 -15.84 -6.70
C VAL A 277 51.73 -16.73 -7.40
N ARG A 278 52.58 -17.35 -6.59
CA ARG A 278 53.60 -18.29 -7.05
C ARG A 278 52.96 -19.67 -7.14
N GLU A 279 52.78 -20.18 -8.35
CA GLU A 279 52.17 -21.51 -8.58
C GLU A 279 53.19 -22.63 -8.33
N ASP A 280 54.47 -22.40 -8.65
CA ASP A 280 55.57 -23.33 -8.36
C ASP A 280 56.94 -22.60 -8.24
N ALA A 281 58.03 -23.36 -8.15
CA ALA A 281 59.37 -22.79 -8.00
C ALA A 281 59.77 -21.82 -9.13
N HIS A 282 59.15 -21.89 -10.31
CA HIS A 282 59.58 -21.17 -11.52
C HIS A 282 58.48 -20.37 -12.22
N SER A 283 57.24 -20.38 -11.72
CA SER A 283 56.10 -19.65 -12.30
C SER A 283 55.42 -18.75 -11.27
N SER A 284 55.03 -17.58 -11.73
CA SER A 284 54.21 -16.63 -10.96
C SER A 284 53.14 -16.08 -11.86
N ARG A 285 51.90 -16.06 -11.37
CA ARG A 285 50.75 -15.54 -12.06
C ARG A 285 50.26 -14.29 -11.35
N TYR A 286 50.03 -13.23 -12.12
CA TYR A 286 49.27 -12.08 -11.63
C TYR A 286 47.80 -12.46 -11.58
N ILE A 287 47.23 -12.39 -10.38
CA ILE A 287 45.80 -12.53 -10.15
C ILE A 287 45.28 -11.24 -9.53
N ARG A 288 44.10 -10.80 -9.96
CA ARG A 288 43.39 -9.73 -9.27
C ARG A 288 42.66 -10.35 -8.09
N ALA A 289 43.19 -10.14 -6.89
CA ALA A 289 42.63 -10.68 -5.66
C ALA A 289 41.96 -9.57 -4.84
N SER A 290 41.08 -9.95 -3.93
CA SER A 290 40.55 -9.08 -2.90
C SER A 290 41.69 -8.44 -2.12
N LYS A 291 41.64 -7.12 -1.90
CA LYS A 291 42.60 -6.43 -1.04
C LYS A 291 42.59 -6.96 0.40
N PHE A 292 41.51 -7.66 0.78
CA PHE A 292 41.27 -8.18 2.12
C PHE A 292 41.54 -9.67 2.26
N TYR A 293 42.16 -10.30 1.24
CA TYR A 293 42.50 -11.73 1.28
C TYR A 293 43.22 -12.12 2.58
N GLY A 294 42.76 -13.21 3.20
CA GLY A 294 43.33 -13.76 4.43
C GLY A 294 42.93 -13.04 5.73
N GLN A 295 42.19 -11.93 5.67
CA GLN A 295 41.67 -11.25 6.86
C GLN A 295 40.47 -12.01 7.45
N LEU A 296 40.20 -11.83 8.74
CA LEU A 296 39.03 -12.42 9.41
C LEU A 296 37.72 -11.74 9.01
N SER A 297 37.77 -10.45 8.73
CA SER A 297 36.70 -9.62 8.17
C SER A 297 37.31 -8.30 7.71
N ALA A 298 36.57 -7.52 6.92
CA ALA A 298 37.01 -6.18 6.51
C ALA A 298 35.82 -5.24 6.35
N LYS A 299 35.97 -3.97 6.72
CA LYS A 299 34.95 -2.93 6.52
C LYS A 299 35.42 -1.92 5.48
N VAL A 300 34.51 -1.52 4.59
CA VAL A 300 34.75 -0.53 3.55
C VAL A 300 33.61 0.47 3.53
N ASP A 301 33.95 1.74 3.75
CA ASP A 301 33.00 2.84 3.66
C ASP A 301 32.98 3.42 2.25
N HIS A 302 31.79 3.74 1.76
CA HIS A 302 31.57 4.46 0.52
C HIS A 302 30.55 5.59 0.75
N PRO A 303 30.98 6.86 0.68
CA PRO A 303 30.06 7.98 0.71
C PRO A 303 29.31 8.08 -0.62
N PHE A 304 28.04 8.49 -0.58
CA PHE A 304 27.24 8.76 -1.78
C PHE A 304 26.30 9.94 -1.57
N GLU A 305 25.82 10.51 -2.68
CA GLU A 305 24.86 11.60 -2.65
C GLU A 305 23.49 11.15 -3.15
N THR A 306 22.45 11.50 -2.41
CA THR A 306 21.05 11.43 -2.86
C THR A 306 20.54 12.81 -3.27
N ASP A 307 19.31 12.86 -3.77
CA ASP A 307 18.57 14.11 -3.72
C ASP A 307 18.41 14.49 -2.23
N ALA A 308 18.28 15.78 -1.93
CA ALA A 308 18.23 16.24 -0.56
C ALA A 308 17.01 15.63 0.15
N VAL A 309 17.26 14.78 1.16
CA VAL A 309 16.22 14.28 2.06
C VAL A 309 15.72 15.49 2.86
N PRO A 310 14.45 15.89 2.67
CA PRO A 310 13.98 17.21 3.08
C PRO A 310 13.74 17.31 4.59
N TYR A 311 13.44 16.18 5.24
CA TYR A 311 13.08 16.13 6.65
C TYR A 311 13.93 15.11 7.40
N GLU A 312 14.09 15.37 8.69
CA GLU A 312 14.62 14.40 9.64
C GLU A 312 13.47 13.52 10.13
N LEU A 313 13.69 12.20 10.19
CA LEU A 313 12.67 11.29 10.71
C LEU A 313 12.44 11.55 12.21
N PRO A 314 11.19 11.49 12.70
CA PRO A 314 10.87 11.71 14.12
C PRO A 314 11.70 10.88 15.11
N CYS A 315 12.08 9.65 14.73
CA CYS A 315 12.90 8.80 15.58
C CYS A 315 14.29 9.38 15.90
N TYR A 316 14.93 10.10 14.98
CA TYR A 316 16.24 10.71 15.25
C TYR A 316 16.15 11.80 16.32
N ALA A 317 15.07 12.59 16.30
CA ALA A 317 14.82 13.59 17.35
C ALA A 317 14.47 12.96 18.71
N ALA A 318 13.86 11.77 18.71
CA ALA A 318 13.49 11.04 19.93
C ALA A 318 14.66 10.22 20.52
N ALA A 319 15.60 9.78 19.70
CA ALA A 319 16.72 8.93 20.07
C ALA A 319 17.87 9.74 20.70
N VAL A 320 17.61 10.35 21.85
CA VAL A 320 18.60 11.17 22.58
C VAL A 320 19.42 10.37 23.60
N THR A 321 18.97 9.17 23.97
CA THR A 321 19.60 8.36 25.01
C THR A 321 20.55 7.35 24.37
N ASP A 322 21.79 7.26 24.87
CA ASP A 322 22.71 6.18 24.50
C ASP A 322 22.29 4.90 25.24
N ILE A 323 21.74 3.94 24.49
CA ILE A 323 21.21 2.67 25.00
C ILE A 323 22.26 1.88 25.77
N ARG A 324 23.54 2.02 25.42
CA ARG A 324 24.66 1.31 26.08
C ARG A 324 24.85 1.75 27.53
N THR A 325 24.36 2.94 27.87
CA THR A 325 24.47 3.50 29.23
C THR A 325 23.31 3.08 30.15
N ILE A 326 22.25 2.48 29.60
CA ILE A 326 21.05 2.12 30.33
C ILE A 326 21.22 0.71 30.95
N PRO A 327 21.14 0.58 32.28
CA PRO A 327 21.08 -0.74 32.91
C PRO A 327 19.88 -1.54 32.40
N ASP A 328 20.10 -2.83 32.14
CA ASP A 328 19.06 -3.76 31.70
C ASP A 328 18.36 -3.35 30.39
N ALA A 329 19.03 -2.56 29.52
CA ALA A 329 18.48 -2.11 28.24
C ALA A 329 17.94 -3.27 27.40
N LYS A 330 18.68 -4.38 27.32
CA LYS A 330 18.26 -5.59 26.60
C LYS A 330 16.92 -6.13 27.12
N GLU A 331 16.74 -6.20 28.44
CA GLU A 331 15.50 -6.71 29.05
C GLU A 331 14.32 -5.75 28.83
N LYS A 332 14.55 -4.44 28.89
CA LYS A 332 13.52 -3.44 28.55
C LYS A 332 13.06 -3.56 27.11
N ILE A 333 14.00 -3.73 26.19
CA ILE A 333 13.73 -3.91 24.76
C ILE A 333 12.96 -5.22 24.55
N LEU A 334 13.44 -6.34 25.10
CA LEU A 334 12.75 -7.63 25.06
C LEU A 334 11.32 -7.55 25.59
N ALA A 335 11.11 -6.86 26.71
CA ALA A 335 9.77 -6.64 27.26
C ALA A 335 8.87 -5.85 26.30
N HIS A 336 9.42 -4.88 25.56
CA HIS A 336 8.67 -4.14 24.54
C HIS A 336 8.29 -5.04 23.35
N TYR A 337 9.20 -5.90 22.88
CA TYR A 337 8.88 -6.90 21.86
C TYR A 337 7.83 -7.91 22.31
N ARG A 338 7.87 -8.36 23.58
CA ARG A 338 6.86 -9.25 24.16
C ARG A 338 5.46 -8.60 24.17
N LYS A 339 5.37 -7.29 24.38
CA LYS A 339 4.09 -6.55 24.24
C LYS A 339 3.58 -6.61 22.80
N LEU A 340 4.46 -6.44 21.82
CA LEU A 340 4.10 -6.54 20.40
C LEU A 340 3.69 -7.97 20.02
N GLN A 341 4.41 -8.98 20.51
CA GLN A 341 4.06 -10.39 20.36
C GLN A 341 2.65 -10.67 20.88
N GLN A 342 2.34 -10.24 22.11
CA GLN A 342 1.02 -10.40 22.71
C GLN A 342 -0.06 -9.68 21.91
N ALA A 343 0.18 -8.44 21.46
CA ALA A 343 -0.77 -7.67 20.65
C ALA A 343 -1.12 -8.38 19.33
N TYR A 344 -0.14 -9.03 18.67
CA TYR A 344 -0.40 -9.84 17.48
C TYR A 344 -1.16 -11.14 17.79
N LEU A 345 -0.77 -11.86 18.84
CA LEU A 345 -1.43 -13.11 19.26
C LEU A 345 -2.90 -12.89 19.64
N GLU A 346 -3.17 -11.80 20.36
CA GLU A 346 -4.52 -11.41 20.80
C GLU A 346 -5.30 -10.67 19.71
N LYS A 347 -4.65 -10.32 18.59
CA LYS A 347 -5.21 -9.48 17.52
C LYS A 347 -5.77 -8.15 18.05
N ASP A 348 -5.12 -7.61 19.08
CA ASP A 348 -5.53 -6.36 19.73
C ASP A 348 -5.15 -5.17 18.86
N SER A 349 -6.12 -4.70 18.07
CA SER A 349 -5.95 -3.54 17.21
C SER A 349 -5.51 -2.28 17.97
N LEU A 350 -5.98 -2.06 19.20
CA LEU A 350 -5.64 -0.84 19.93
C LEU A 350 -4.17 -0.85 20.39
N GLN A 351 -3.69 -2.01 20.85
CA GLN A 351 -2.28 -2.14 21.21
C GLN A 351 -1.36 -2.17 20.01
N LEU A 352 -1.75 -2.82 18.92
CA LEU A 352 -0.99 -2.78 17.66
C LEU A 352 -0.85 -1.34 17.17
N GLU A 353 -1.93 -0.56 17.17
CA GLU A 353 -1.90 0.87 16.84
C GLU A 353 -0.92 1.62 17.74
N LYS A 354 -1.02 1.44 19.06
CA LYS A 354 -0.19 2.17 20.03
C LYS A 354 1.29 1.85 19.88
N LEU A 355 1.64 0.56 19.75
CA LEU A 355 3.02 0.09 19.67
C LEU A 355 3.65 0.45 18.31
N LEU A 356 2.91 0.30 17.21
CA LEU A 356 3.44 0.50 15.86
C LEU A 356 3.32 1.94 15.35
N TYR A 357 2.55 2.83 16.00
CA TYR A 357 2.42 4.21 15.55
C TYR A 357 3.76 4.94 15.37
N PRO A 358 4.74 4.86 16.29
CA PRO A 358 6.04 5.50 16.08
C PRO A 358 6.77 4.98 14.84
N LEU A 359 6.81 3.65 14.65
CA LEU A 359 7.42 3.00 13.49
C LEU A 359 6.74 3.44 12.20
N GLU A 360 5.41 3.32 12.13
CA GLU A 360 4.64 3.72 10.95
C GLU A 360 4.83 5.20 10.67
N LYS A 361 4.89 6.07 11.67
CA LYS A 361 5.16 7.49 11.46
C LYS A 361 6.49 7.72 10.73
N ASN A 362 7.55 7.02 11.13
CA ASN A 362 8.85 7.12 10.46
C ASN A 362 8.80 6.56 9.04
N LEU A 363 8.17 5.39 8.84
CA LEU A 363 8.01 4.78 7.53
C LEU A 363 7.24 5.69 6.56
N GLN A 364 6.03 6.13 6.94
CA GLN A 364 5.23 6.97 6.05
C GLN A 364 5.94 8.30 5.74
N THR A 365 6.71 8.85 6.69
CA THR A 365 7.53 10.06 6.46
C THR A 365 8.68 9.78 5.49
N ALA A 366 9.42 8.68 5.66
CA ALA A 366 10.55 8.29 4.81
C ALA A 366 10.14 8.03 3.35
N TRP A 367 8.92 7.55 3.16
CA TRP A 367 8.33 7.25 1.85
C TRP A 367 7.41 8.34 1.30
N TYR A 368 7.29 9.48 2.00
CA TYR A 368 6.47 10.63 1.60
C TYR A 368 5.00 10.25 1.31
N TRP A 369 4.45 9.36 2.12
CA TRP A 369 3.09 8.82 2.00
C TRP A 369 2.03 9.79 2.52
N SER A 370 1.89 10.91 1.83
CA SER A 370 1.03 12.03 2.22
C SER A 370 -0.44 11.88 1.83
N LYS A 371 -0.87 10.71 1.35
CA LYS A 371 -2.28 10.48 0.98
C LYS A 371 -3.02 9.63 2.03
N PRO A 372 -4.33 9.85 2.23
CA PRO A 372 -5.16 9.02 3.12
C PRO A 372 -5.08 7.52 2.80
N ILE A 373 -5.02 7.18 1.50
CA ILE A 373 -4.90 5.79 1.03
C ILE A 373 -3.66 5.08 1.59
N ASP A 374 -2.56 5.81 1.76
CA ASP A 374 -1.29 5.22 2.18
C ASP A 374 -1.41 4.74 3.65
N GLY A 375 -1.87 5.64 4.53
CA GLY A 375 -2.05 5.35 5.95
C GLY A 375 -2.99 4.17 6.20
N GLN A 376 -4.05 4.02 5.41
CA GLN A 376 -4.92 2.87 5.59
C GLN A 376 -4.50 1.60 4.84
N THR A 377 -3.75 1.69 3.75
CA THR A 377 -3.06 0.52 3.19
C THR A 377 -2.13 -0.08 4.25
N ARG A 378 -1.40 0.77 4.97
CA ARG A 378 -0.55 0.34 6.10
C ARG A 378 -1.33 -0.30 7.23
N TRP A 379 -2.40 0.35 7.69
CA TRP A 379 -3.23 -0.22 8.74
C TRP A 379 -3.85 -1.56 8.34
N THR A 380 -4.31 -1.69 7.09
CA THR A 380 -4.85 -2.93 6.55
C THR A 380 -3.79 -4.03 6.54
N ASN A 381 -2.58 -3.75 6.07
CA ASN A 381 -1.46 -4.70 6.08
C ASN A 381 -1.11 -5.17 7.49
N ILE A 382 -1.13 -4.29 8.50
CA ILE A 382 -0.89 -4.67 9.90
C ILE A 382 -1.97 -5.64 10.39
N MET A 383 -3.23 -5.31 10.13
CA MET A 383 -4.36 -6.13 10.57
C MET A 383 -4.46 -7.46 9.82
N ASP A 384 -4.14 -7.49 8.53
CA ASP A 384 -4.12 -8.73 7.76
C ASP A 384 -2.97 -9.63 8.21
N LYS A 385 -1.77 -9.09 8.46
CA LYS A 385 -0.69 -9.83 9.12
C LYS A 385 -1.13 -10.42 10.47
N ALA A 386 -1.83 -9.65 11.30
CA ALA A 386 -2.34 -10.14 12.58
C ALA A 386 -3.42 -11.22 12.42
N ARG A 387 -4.25 -11.16 11.38
CA ARG A 387 -5.28 -12.17 11.09
C ARG A 387 -4.68 -13.47 10.57
N GLU A 388 -3.70 -13.37 9.68
CA GLU A 388 -3.04 -14.47 8.98
C GLU A 388 -1.96 -15.17 9.84
N ALA A 389 -1.44 -14.49 10.85
CA ALA A 389 -0.44 -15.06 11.75
C ALA A 389 -0.96 -16.34 12.42
N ARG A 390 -0.27 -17.46 12.19
CA ARG A 390 -0.52 -18.74 12.87
C ARG A 390 0.12 -18.77 14.25
N ASP A 391 1.34 -18.23 14.32
CA ASP A 391 2.15 -18.14 15.51
C ASP A 391 3.08 -16.92 15.40
N VAL A 392 3.45 -16.35 16.55
CA VAL A 392 4.28 -15.14 16.67
C VAL A 392 5.49 -15.49 17.51
N LYS A 393 6.66 -15.59 16.88
CA LYS A 393 7.87 -16.13 17.50
C LYS A 393 8.87 -15.04 17.82
N LEU A 394 9.26 -14.97 19.09
CA LEU A 394 10.40 -14.22 19.60
C LEU A 394 11.43 -15.22 20.08
N GLU A 395 12.61 -15.22 19.45
CA GLU A 395 13.68 -16.16 19.80
C GLU A 395 14.17 -15.93 21.23
N GLU A 396 14.43 -17.00 21.98
CA GLU A 396 14.90 -16.91 23.37
C GLU A 396 16.35 -16.41 23.44
N ASN A 397 17.17 -16.84 22.48
CA ASN A 397 18.59 -16.51 22.39
C ASN A 397 18.82 -15.42 21.35
N VAL A 398 18.62 -14.17 21.76
CA VAL A 398 18.88 -12.99 20.93
C VAL A 398 20.09 -12.19 21.42
N VAL A 399 20.76 -11.55 20.48
CA VAL A 399 21.82 -10.56 20.70
C VAL A 399 21.26 -9.19 20.39
N LEU A 400 21.68 -8.19 21.16
CA LEU A 400 21.35 -6.80 20.89
C LEU A 400 22.43 -6.21 20.00
N TYR A 401 22.08 -5.92 18.74
CA TYR A 401 22.88 -5.03 17.91
C TYR A 401 22.57 -3.59 18.31
N THR A 402 23.59 -2.78 18.54
CA THR A 402 23.44 -1.34 18.80
C THR A 402 24.22 -0.59 17.73
N THR A 403 23.61 0.48 17.20
CA THR A 403 24.31 1.36 16.26
C THR A 403 25.56 1.97 16.92
N PRO A 404 26.60 2.34 16.15
CA PRO A 404 27.85 2.88 16.68
C PRO A 404 27.67 4.11 17.58
N ASP A 405 26.67 4.95 17.28
CA ASP A 405 26.30 6.11 18.08
C ASP A 405 25.58 5.76 19.40
N GLY A 406 25.10 4.52 19.55
CA GLY A 406 24.43 4.03 20.74
C GLY A 406 22.93 4.32 20.80
N HIS A 407 22.37 5.03 19.82
CA HIS A 407 21.01 5.59 19.92
C HIS A 407 19.90 4.65 19.45
N PHE A 408 20.25 3.64 18.64
CA PHE A 408 19.32 2.63 18.13
C PHE A 408 19.83 1.23 18.40
N ALA A 409 18.90 0.30 18.54
CA ALA A 409 19.22 -1.11 18.71
C ALA A 409 18.23 -2.01 17.98
N LYS A 410 18.68 -3.19 17.57
CA LYS A 410 17.87 -4.24 16.92
C LYS A 410 18.19 -5.59 17.55
N LEU A 411 17.17 -6.44 17.68
CA LEU A 411 17.37 -7.83 18.10
C LEU A 411 17.85 -8.64 16.90
N LEU A 412 18.96 -9.36 17.07
CA LEU A 412 19.49 -10.31 16.10
C LEU A 412 19.48 -11.72 16.70
N PRO A 413 19.30 -12.78 15.90
CA PRO A 413 19.46 -14.14 16.39
C PRO A 413 20.91 -14.37 16.86
N ALA A 414 21.10 -15.06 17.99
CA ALA A 414 22.44 -15.27 18.56
C ALA A 414 23.34 -16.18 17.70
N VAL A 415 22.72 -17.08 16.95
CA VAL A 415 23.40 -17.91 15.95
C VAL A 415 22.82 -17.52 14.60
N TYR A 416 23.69 -17.38 13.60
CA TYR A 416 23.23 -17.14 12.23
C TYR A 416 22.32 -18.30 11.81
N ASN A 417 21.01 -18.04 11.81
CA ASN A 417 19.96 -18.94 11.38
C ASN A 417 19.17 -18.23 10.27
N LYS A 418 18.38 -18.97 9.51
CA LYS A 418 17.59 -18.39 8.41
C LYS A 418 16.45 -17.49 8.88
N ASN A 419 16.18 -17.44 10.19
CA ASN A 419 14.99 -16.79 10.73
C ASN A 419 15.36 -15.49 11.45
N PRO A 420 14.55 -14.43 11.34
CA PRO A 420 14.71 -13.22 12.15
C PRO A 420 14.61 -13.52 13.65
N ALA A 421 15.09 -12.61 14.48
CA ALA A 421 14.95 -12.71 15.94
C ALA A 421 13.48 -12.64 16.40
N PHE A 422 12.64 -11.93 15.64
CA PHE A 422 11.22 -11.78 15.90
C PHE A 422 10.45 -11.82 14.58
N TYR A 423 9.44 -12.69 14.48
CA TYR A 423 8.68 -12.87 13.23
C TYR A 423 7.27 -13.43 13.45
N LEU A 424 6.38 -13.15 12.49
CA LEU A 424 5.10 -13.83 12.33
C LEU A 424 5.29 -15.03 11.40
N SER A 425 4.79 -16.19 11.79
CA SER A 425 4.74 -17.36 10.91
C SER A 425 3.43 -17.40 10.11
N LYS A 426 3.55 -17.73 8.82
CA LYS A 426 2.43 -18.01 7.91
C LYS A 426 2.67 -19.34 7.19
N GLU A 427 1.70 -19.76 6.39
CA GLU A 427 1.72 -21.06 5.70
C GLU A 427 2.97 -21.27 4.84
N ASP A 428 3.39 -20.25 4.08
CA ASP A 428 4.50 -20.33 3.12
C ASP A 428 5.71 -19.47 3.50
N GLY A 429 5.89 -19.12 4.77
CA GLY A 429 7.06 -18.35 5.22
C GLY A 429 6.84 -17.55 6.49
N PHE A 430 7.53 -16.42 6.59
CA PHE A 430 7.45 -15.54 7.75
C PHE A 430 7.46 -14.07 7.37
N TYR A 431 6.99 -13.22 8.28
CA TYR A 431 7.17 -11.77 8.24
C TYR A 431 8.14 -11.36 9.34
N PRO A 432 9.32 -10.81 9.01
CA PRO A 432 10.21 -10.23 10.01
C PRO A 432 9.50 -9.07 10.73
N LEU A 433 9.73 -8.99 12.03
CA LEU A 433 9.27 -7.90 12.91
C LEU A 433 10.43 -7.39 13.79
N ASP A 434 11.68 -7.73 13.46
CA ASP A 434 12.88 -7.37 14.20
C ASP A 434 13.30 -5.91 13.90
N TYR A 435 12.42 -4.98 14.23
CA TYR A 435 12.59 -3.55 13.98
C TYR A 435 13.74 -2.94 14.78
N TYR A 436 14.32 -1.84 14.31
CA TYR A 436 15.11 -1.01 15.21
C TYR A 436 14.22 -0.34 16.26
N VAL A 437 14.74 -0.21 17.46
CA VAL A 437 14.14 0.53 18.57
C VAL A 437 15.06 1.63 19.05
N ASN A 438 14.48 2.67 19.63
CA ASN A 438 15.18 3.66 20.45
C ASN A 438 14.57 3.71 21.85
N ILE A 439 15.29 4.32 22.80
CA ILE A 439 14.76 4.64 24.13
C ILE A 439 14.72 6.15 24.26
N ASP A 440 13.50 6.69 24.39
CA ASP A 440 13.32 8.14 24.47
C ASP A 440 13.81 8.71 25.82
N LYS A 441 13.76 10.03 25.95
CA LYS A 441 14.17 10.75 27.17
C LYS A 441 13.41 10.36 28.44
N ASN A 442 12.23 9.77 28.31
CA ASN A 442 11.41 9.32 29.44
C ASN A 442 11.74 7.86 29.82
N GLY A 443 12.61 7.19 29.05
CA GLY A 443 12.95 5.78 29.24
C GLY A 443 11.99 4.82 28.54
N ASP A 444 11.09 5.32 27.69
CA ASP A 444 10.15 4.51 26.94
C ASP A 444 10.82 3.96 25.67
N VAL A 445 10.72 2.64 25.49
CA VAL A 445 11.16 1.96 24.25
C VAL A 445 10.13 2.24 23.16
N GLN A 446 10.58 2.60 21.95
CA GLN A 446 9.73 2.80 20.78
C GLN A 446 10.31 2.08 19.57
N PHE A 447 9.46 1.46 18.74
CA PHE A 447 9.86 0.97 17.43
C PHE A 447 10.10 2.16 16.48
N ALA A 448 11.24 2.17 15.82
CA ALA A 448 11.75 3.34 15.10
C ALA A 448 11.82 3.11 13.60
N ILE A 449 12.56 2.09 13.16
CA ILE A 449 12.86 1.82 11.74
C ILE A 449 12.65 0.31 11.49
N ASP A 450 12.16 -0.05 10.32
CA ASP A 450 11.94 -1.45 9.91
C ASP A 450 13.28 -2.16 9.67
#